data_AF-A0A7C1U9Q5-F1
#
_entry.id   AF-A0A7C1U9Q5-F1
#
_cell.length_a   1.000
_cell.length_b   1.000
_cell.length_c   1.000
_cell.angle_alpha   90.00
_cell.angle_beta   90.00
_cell.angle_gamma   90.00
#
_symmetry.space_group_name_H-M   'P 1'
#
loop_
_entity.id
_entity.type
_entity.pdbx_description
1 polymer ?
#
loop_
_entity_poly.entity_id
_entity_poly.type
_entity_poly.pdbx_seq_one_letter_code
_entity_poly.pdbx_strand_id
1 'polypeptide(L)'
;MSFAVGSLIAARGREWVVLPDSTDDLVVARPLGGTDDEIAGICTALEEVRPASFSLPDPEKIGDYRSCRMLRDALRLGFRSSAGPFRCFGKIAVEP
;
A
#
# COMPACT_ATOMS: atom_id res chain seq x y z
N MET A 1 18.80 12.87 -2.88
CA MET A 1 18.11 12.47 -1.63
C MET A 1 17.89 10.99 -1.76
N SER A 2 18.46 10.16 -0.88
CA SER A 2 18.20 8.73 -0.94
C SER A 2 16.88 8.41 -0.24
N PHE A 3 16.08 7.53 -0.86
CA PHE A 3 14.87 7.01 -0.24
C PHE A 3 15.19 5.69 0.46
N ALA A 4 14.68 5.51 1.67
CA ALA A 4 14.92 4.28 2.42
C ALA A 4 14.21 3.10 1.76
N VAL A 5 14.85 1.92 1.74
CA VAL A 5 14.22 0.67 1.28
C VAL A 5 12.95 0.41 2.09
N GLY A 6 11.86 0.07 1.40
CA GLY A 6 10.54 -0.14 2.01
C GLY A 6 9.76 1.15 2.29
N SER A 7 10.34 2.34 2.06
CA SER A 7 9.59 3.59 2.15
C SER A 7 8.64 3.77 0.95
N LEU A 8 7.62 4.60 1.15
CA LEU A 8 6.67 4.96 0.11
C LEU A 8 7.10 6.25 -0.61
N ILE A 9 7.01 6.22 -1.93
CA ILE A 9 7.24 7.37 -2.80
C ILE A 9 6.08 7.54 -3.78
N ALA A 10 5.89 8.76 -4.27
CA ALA A 10 4.98 9.06 -5.36
C ALA A 10 5.76 9.55 -6.58
N ALA A 11 5.45 8.94 -7.71
CA ALA A 11 5.97 9.29 -9.04
C ALA A 11 4.97 8.80 -10.09
N ARG A 12 4.92 9.44 -11.27
CA ARG A 12 4.02 9.04 -12.38
C ARG A 12 2.53 8.88 -11.99
N GLY A 13 2.06 9.68 -11.03
CA GLY A 13 0.66 9.63 -10.55
C GLY A 13 0.29 8.37 -9.76
N ARG A 14 1.27 7.58 -9.30
CA ARG A 14 1.07 6.35 -8.51
C ARG A 14 1.96 6.35 -7.27
N GLU A 15 1.62 5.51 -6.30
CA GLU A 15 2.42 5.22 -5.10
C GLU A 15 3.26 3.95 -5.32
N TRP A 16 4.51 4.00 -4.88
CA TRP A 16 5.49 2.93 -5.04
C TRP A 16 6.23 2.64 -3.74
N VAL A 17 6.68 1.40 -3.58
CA VAL A 17 7.56 0.94 -2.50
C VAL A 17 8.98 0.85 -3.04
N VAL A 18 9.94 1.48 -2.35
CA VAL A 18 11.36 1.49 -2.73
C VAL A 18 12.01 0.13 -2.48
N LEU A 19 12.80 -0.35 -3.45
CA LEU A 19 13.49 -1.64 -3.44
C LEU A 19 15.01 -1.48 -3.17
N PRO A 20 15.70 -2.56 -2.74
CA PRO A 20 17.12 -2.52 -2.34
C PRO A 20 18.11 -2.03 -3.40
N ASP A 21 17.82 -2.21 -4.69
CA ASP A 21 18.72 -1.88 -5.80
C ASP A 21 18.74 -0.37 -6.15
N SER A 22 18.16 0.47 -5.30
CA SER A 22 18.07 1.92 -5.50
C SER A 22 19.40 2.63 -5.19
N THR A 23 19.72 3.65 -5.98
CA THR A 23 20.85 4.57 -5.80
C THR A 23 20.34 6.02 -5.64
N ASP A 24 21.24 7.00 -5.54
CA ASP A 24 20.85 8.42 -5.44
C ASP A 24 20.21 8.97 -6.71
N ASP A 25 20.58 8.44 -7.88
CA ASP A 25 20.13 8.92 -9.20
C ASP A 25 19.03 8.04 -9.82
N LEU A 26 18.84 6.84 -9.27
CA LEU A 26 17.90 5.83 -9.78
C LEU A 26 17.17 5.16 -8.62
N VAL A 27 15.86 5.35 -8.54
CA VAL A 27 15.02 4.66 -7.56
C VAL A 27 14.39 3.45 -8.22
N VAL A 28 14.70 2.26 -7.71
CA VAL A 28 14.05 1.01 -8.13
C VAL A 28 12.83 0.81 -7.23
N ALA A 29 11.64 0.74 -7.81
CA ALA A 29 10.41 0.70 -7.02
C ALA A 29 9.34 -0.21 -7.63
N ARG A 30 8.50 -0.77 -6.76
CA ARG A 30 7.32 -1.58 -7.12
C ARG A 30 6.04 -0.81 -6.80
N PRO A 31 5.03 -0.79 -7.67
CA PRO A 31 3.75 -0.14 -7.35
C PRO A 31 3.09 -0.81 -6.14
N LEU A 32 2.44 -0.03 -5.28
CA LEU A 32 1.82 -0.54 -4.05
C LEU A 32 0.78 -1.65 -4.31
N GLY A 33 0.02 -1.55 -5.40
CA GLY A 33 -0.97 -2.53 -5.84
C GLY A 33 -0.53 -3.40 -7.01
N GLY A 34 0.74 -3.34 -7.42
CA GLY A 34 1.25 -4.03 -8.61
C GLY A 34 1.96 -5.34 -8.32
N THR A 35 2.20 -6.11 -9.37
CA THR A 35 3.03 -7.34 -9.33
C THR A 35 4.51 -7.00 -9.52
N ASP A 36 5.38 -8.02 -9.43
CA ASP A 36 6.81 -7.87 -9.69
C ASP A 36 7.11 -7.51 -11.15
N ASP A 37 6.21 -7.82 -12.09
CA ASP A 37 6.33 -7.43 -13.50
C ASP A 37 6.25 -5.91 -13.72
N GLU A 38 5.70 -5.17 -12.75
CA GLU A 38 5.60 -3.70 -12.79
C GLU A 38 6.76 -3.00 -12.08
N ILE A 39 7.80 -3.73 -11.64
CA ILE A 39 9.00 -3.11 -11.05
C ILE A 39 9.68 -2.21 -12.09
N ALA A 40 9.99 -0.97 -11.70
CA ALA A 40 10.59 0.00 -12.58
C ALA A 40 11.70 0.81 -11.89
N GLY A 41 12.70 1.20 -12.68
CA GLY A 41 13.66 2.23 -12.31
C GLY A 41 13.13 3.62 -12.68
N ILE A 42 13.20 4.55 -11.74
CA ILE A 42 12.81 5.96 -11.91
C ILE A 42 14.06 6.81 -11.77
N CYS A 43 14.46 7.47 -12.85
CA CYS A 43 15.62 8.35 -12.85
C CYS A 43 15.25 9.71 -12.24
N THR A 44 15.85 10.05 -11.10
CA THR A 44 15.52 11.28 -10.33
C THR A 44 15.93 12.56 -11.05
N ALA A 45 16.81 12.46 -12.05
CA ALA A 45 17.18 13.57 -12.93
C ALA A 45 16.11 13.87 -14.01
N LEU A 46 15.26 12.91 -14.34
CA LEU A 46 14.23 13.02 -15.38
C LEU A 46 12.82 13.17 -14.82
N GLU A 47 12.58 12.59 -13.64
CA GLU A 47 11.25 12.50 -13.04
C GLU A 47 11.29 12.96 -11.59
N GLU A 48 10.27 13.72 -11.20
CA GLU A 48 10.11 14.11 -9.81
C GLU A 48 9.67 12.90 -8.96
N VAL A 49 10.47 12.60 -7.95
CA VAL A 49 10.15 11.59 -6.94
C VAL A 49 10.01 12.29 -5.60
N ARG A 50 8.85 12.12 -4.96
CA ARG A 50 8.56 12.70 -3.65
C ARG A 50 8.18 11.62 -2.63
N PRO A 51 8.47 11.80 -1.33
CA PRO A 51 7.92 10.92 -0.30
C PRO A 51 6.40 10.86 -0.39
N ALA A 52 5.85 9.67 -0.14
CA ALA A 52 4.42 9.43 -0.06
C ALA A 52 4.03 8.86 1.31
N SER A 53 2.80 9.15 1.71
CA SER A 53 2.19 8.59 2.90
C SER A 53 0.71 8.38 2.62
N PHE A 54 0.11 7.40 3.31
CA PHE A 54 -1.32 7.23 3.25
C PHE A 54 -2.00 8.47 3.81
N SER A 55 -3.00 8.94 3.08
CA SER A 55 -3.85 10.04 3.52
C SER A 55 -4.55 9.65 4.82
N LEU A 56 -4.73 10.61 5.71
CA LEU A 56 -5.63 10.42 6.84
C LEU A 56 -7.06 10.15 6.32
N PRO A 57 -7.87 9.38 7.08
CA PRO A 57 -9.28 9.23 6.75
C PRO A 57 -9.96 10.59 6.73
N ASP A 58 -10.78 10.82 5.71
CA ASP A 58 -11.53 12.07 5.52
C ASP A 58 -12.83 12.01 6.35
N PRO A 59 -13.03 12.89 7.34
CA PRO A 59 -14.22 12.86 8.19
C PRO A 59 -15.52 13.12 7.42
N GLU A 60 -15.46 13.76 6.25
CA GLU A 60 -16.63 14.00 5.40
C GLU A 60 -16.97 12.77 4.52
N LYS A 61 -16.06 11.79 4.43
CA LYS A 61 -16.27 10.54 3.68
C LYS A 61 -16.62 9.39 4.60
N ILE A 62 -17.67 9.59 5.39
CA ILE A 62 -18.21 8.56 6.28
C ILE A 62 -18.79 7.44 5.40
N GLY A 63 -18.24 6.22 5.53
CA GLY A 63 -18.78 5.05 4.85
C GLY A 63 -20.16 4.67 5.37
N ASP A 64 -20.95 3.93 4.57
CA ASP A 64 -22.27 3.45 5.00
C ASP A 64 -22.19 2.08 5.70
N TYR A 65 -23.22 1.77 6.50
CA TYR A 65 -23.34 0.52 7.24
C TYR A 65 -23.20 -0.73 6.35
N ARG A 66 -23.79 -0.73 5.14
CA ARG A 66 -23.77 -1.89 4.24
C ARG A 66 -22.37 -2.12 3.69
N SER A 67 -21.70 -1.06 3.26
CA SER A 67 -20.31 -1.10 2.79
C SER A 67 -19.36 -1.59 3.89
N CYS A 68 -19.51 -1.08 5.12
CA CYS A 68 -18.71 -1.53 6.27
C CYS A 68 -18.97 -3.01 6.61
N ARG A 69 -20.23 -3.45 6.57
CA ARG A 69 -20.60 -4.86 6.78
C ARG A 69 -20.00 -5.76 5.71
N MET A 70 -20.06 -5.35 4.44
CA MET A 70 -19.48 -6.08 3.32
C MET A 70 -17.96 -6.21 3.47
N LEU A 71 -17.25 -5.13 3.80
CA LEU A 71 -15.81 -5.15 4.06
C LEU A 71 -15.47 -6.11 5.21
N ARG A 72 -16.20 -6.04 6.32
CA ARG A 72 -16.03 -6.94 7.47
C ARG A 72 -16.19 -8.41 7.06
N ASP A 73 -17.25 -8.72 6.32
CA ASP A 73 -17.56 -10.09 5.91
C ASP A 73 -16.51 -10.62 4.90
N ALA A 74 -16.07 -9.78 3.96
CA ALA A 74 -14.99 -10.09 3.02
C ALA A 74 -13.66 -10.36 3.74
N LEU A 75 -13.30 -9.55 4.73
CA LEU A 75 -12.10 -9.75 5.56
C LEU A 75 -12.18 -11.08 6.32
N ARG A 76 -13.31 -11.38 6.97
CA ARG A 76 -13.53 -12.66 7.67
C ARG A 76 -13.36 -13.86 6.74
N LEU A 77 -13.88 -13.76 5.51
CA LEU A 77 -13.70 -14.79 4.49
C LEU A 77 -12.22 -14.94 4.11
N GLY A 78 -11.54 -13.83 3.80
CA GLY A 78 -10.13 -13.81 3.39
C GLY A 78 -9.17 -14.32 4.47
N PHE A 79 -9.45 -14.07 5.75
CA PHE A 79 -8.62 -14.60 6.85
C PHE A 79 -8.69 -16.13 6.99
N ARG A 80 -9.63 -16.82 6.33
CA ARG A 80 -9.65 -18.30 6.27
C ARG A 80 -8.50 -18.88 5.46
N SER A 81 -7.93 -18.11 4.52
CA SER A 81 -6.78 -18.52 3.69
C SER A 81 -5.47 -17.83 4.10
N SER A 82 -5.46 -17.13 5.23
CA SER A 82 -4.27 -16.45 5.76
C SER A 82 -3.28 -17.41 6.44
N ALA A 83 -2.03 -16.98 6.62
CA ALA A 83 -1.03 -17.69 7.41
C ALA A 83 -1.54 -17.88 8.86
N GLY A 84 -1.23 -19.04 9.45
CA GLY A 84 -1.77 -19.49 10.75
C GLY A 84 -1.85 -18.41 11.85
N PRO A 85 -0.76 -17.65 12.11
CA PRO A 85 -0.74 -16.61 13.14
C PRO A 85 -1.75 -15.47 12.93
N PHE A 86 -2.14 -15.16 11.69
CA PHE A 86 -3.02 -14.02 11.39
C PHE A 86 -4.50 -14.41 11.25
N ARG A 87 -4.82 -15.71 11.28
CA ARG A 87 -6.20 -16.20 11.24
C ARG A 87 -7.05 -15.71 12.42
N CYS A 88 -6.41 -15.39 13.54
CA CYS A 88 -7.08 -14.85 14.72
C CYS A 88 -7.75 -13.49 14.47
N PHE A 89 -7.25 -12.68 13.54
CA PHE A 89 -7.84 -11.36 13.22
C PHE A 89 -9.27 -11.47 12.68
N GLY A 90 -9.59 -12.54 11.95
CA GLY A 90 -10.96 -12.82 11.51
C GLY A 90 -11.94 -13.10 12.66
N LYS A 91 -11.46 -13.34 13.88
CA LYS A 91 -12.28 -13.58 15.07
C LYS A 91 -12.52 -12.33 15.91
N ILE A 92 -11.93 -11.19 15.56
CA ILE A 92 -12.22 -9.92 16.23
C ILE A 92 -13.67 -9.54 15.90
N ALA A 93 -14.47 -9.33 16.95
CA ALA A 93 -15.84 -8.86 16.82
C ALA A 93 -15.80 -7.33 16.63
N VAL A 94 -16.07 -6.90 15.40
CA VAL A 94 -16.29 -5.48 15.06
C VAL A 94 -17.69 -5.38 14.47
N GLU A 95 -18.50 -4.50 15.04
CA GLU A 95 -19.84 -4.18 14.56
C GLU A 95 -19.82 -2.73 14.05
N PRO A 96 -20.15 -2.50 12.77
CA PRO A 96 -20.12 -1.18 12.15
C PRO A 96 -21.31 -0.30 12.55
#